data_AF-A0A9E4CFB7-F1
#
_entry.id   AF-A0A9E4CFB7-F1
#
_cell.length_a   1.000
_cell.length_b   1.000
_cell.length_c   1.000
_cell.angle_alpha   90.00
_cell.angle_beta   90.00
_cell.angle_gamma   90.00
#
_symmetry.space_group_name_H-M   'P 1'
#
loop_
_entity.id
_entity.type
_entity.pdbx_description
1 polymer ?
#
loop_
_entity_poly.entity_id
_entity_poly.type
_entity_poly.pdbx_seq_one_letter_code
_entity_poly.pdbx_strand_id
1 'polypeptide(L)' 'MAKQPYGNTWQENPDDIIVLANRTAHNYILELPAGRYRLDAHRRMRTLRSICDIKQVKDLLEEGKLVIEH' A
#
# COMPACT_ATOMS: atom_id res chain seq x y z
N MET A 1 -24.34 3.48 -27.91
CA MET A 1 -23.52 3.81 -26.72
C MET A 1 -22.13 3.24 -26.93
N ALA A 2 -21.13 4.09 -27.21
CA ALA A 2 -19.78 3.66 -27.53
C ALA A 2 -19.06 3.14 -26.27
N LYS A 3 -18.67 1.86 -26.26
CA LYS A 3 -17.77 1.28 -25.26
C LYS A 3 -16.38 1.90 -25.49
N GLN A 4 -15.90 2.68 -24.53
CA GLN A 4 -14.57 3.28 -24.60
C GLN A 4 -13.50 2.18 -24.46
N PRO A 5 -12.57 2.01 -25.42
CA PRO A 5 -11.51 1.03 -25.35
C PRO A 5 -10.23 1.65 -24.76
N TYR A 6 -10.32 2.28 -23.59
CA TYR A 6 -9.14 2.67 -22.82
C TYR A 6 -8.96 1.67 -21.68
N GLY A 7 -8.62 0.44 -22.06
CA GLY A 7 -8.09 -0.55 -21.13
C GLY A 7 -6.69 -0.10 -20.74
N ASN A 8 -6.58 0.66 -19.66
CA ASN A 8 -5.29 0.95 -19.06
C ASN A 8 -4.62 -0.41 -18.76
N THR A 9 -3.33 -0.57 -19.06
CA THR A 9 -2.52 -1.79 -18.86
C THR A 9 -2.47 -2.27 -17.39
N TRP A 10 -3.11 -1.55 -16.49
CA TRP A 10 -3.35 -1.91 -15.10
C TRP A 10 -4.51 -2.92 -15.05
N GLN A 11 -4.16 -4.20 -15.01
CA GLN A 11 -5.11 -5.31 -14.84
C GLN A 11 -5.72 -5.37 -13.44
N GLU A 12 -5.16 -4.67 -12.46
CA GLU A 12 -5.67 -4.66 -11.09
C GLU A 12 -6.73 -3.61 -10.89
N ASN A 13 -7.76 -3.98 -10.12
CA ASN A 13 -8.94 -3.17 -9.89
C ASN A 13 -8.50 -1.85 -9.20
N PRO A 14 -8.83 -0.67 -9.74
CA PRO A 14 -8.37 0.60 -9.15
C PRO A 14 -8.88 0.82 -7.71
N ASP A 15 -9.94 0.11 -7.32
CA ASP A 15 -10.50 0.08 -5.96
C ASP A 15 -9.57 -0.60 -4.94
N ASP A 16 -8.67 -1.47 -5.40
CA ASP A 16 -7.68 -2.14 -4.55
C ASP A 16 -6.45 -1.27 -4.26
N ILE A 17 -6.35 -0.08 -4.87
CA ILE A 17 -5.20 0.79 -4.66
C ILE A 17 -5.42 1.62 -3.40
N ILE A 18 -4.56 1.39 -2.41
CA ILE A 18 -4.57 2.08 -1.12
C ILE A 18 -3.31 2.94 -0.95
N VAL A 19 -3.38 3.93 -0.06
CA VAL A 19 -2.21 4.69 0.38
C VAL A 19 -1.83 4.24 1.78
N LEU A 20 -0.70 3.57 1.92
CA LEU A 20 -0.15 3.18 3.21
C LEU A 20 0.72 4.32 3.73
N ALA A 21 0.31 4.97 4.82
CA ALA A 21 1.03 6.08 5.43
C ALA A 21 1.65 5.66 6.76
N ASN A 22 2.91 6.01 6.94
CA ASN A 22 3.61 5.90 8.21
C ASN A 22 3.39 7.19 9.01
N ARG A 23 2.73 7.08 10.17
CA ARG A 23 2.51 8.24 11.07
C ARG A 23 3.55 8.34 12.18
N THR A 24 4.50 7.42 12.24
CA THR A 24 5.54 7.42 13.26
C THR A 24 6.80 8.14 12.78
N ALA A 25 7.66 8.48 13.74
CA ALA A 25 9.00 9.01 13.48
C ALA A 25 10.04 7.91 13.14
N HIS A 26 9.60 6.65 12.98
CA HIS A 26 10.49 5.51 12.73
C HIS A 26 10.44 5.07 11.28
N ASN A 27 11.57 4.61 10.75
CA ASN A 27 11.65 4.01 9.42
C ASN A 27 11.31 2.53 9.50
N TYR A 28 10.40 2.06 8.64
CA TYR A 28 10.04 0.65 8.54
C TYR A 28 10.61 0.05 7.26
N ILE A 29 11.19 -1.13 7.37
CA ILE A 29 11.59 -1.94 6.21
C ILE A 29 10.53 -3.02 6.05
N LEU A 30 9.72 -2.89 5.02
CA LEU A 30 8.66 -3.82 4.65
C LEU A 30 9.24 -4.89 3.72
N GLU A 31 9.09 -6.16 4.11
CA GLU A 31 9.42 -7.29 3.24
C GLU A 31 8.22 -7.62 2.36
N LEU A 32 8.22 -7.10 1.13
CA LEU A 32 7.16 -7.29 0.15
C LEU A 32 7.55 -8.40 -0.83
N PRO A 33 6.57 -9.06 -1.49
CA PRO A 33 6.87 -10.05 -2.53
C PRO A 33 7.68 -9.46 -3.69
N ALA A 34 7.54 -8.16 -3.96
CA ALA A 34 8.33 -7.44 -4.97
C ALA A 34 9.75 -7.06 -4.49
N GLY A 35 10.07 -7.29 -3.22
CA GLY A 35 11.36 -6.95 -2.61
C GLY A 35 11.22 -6.16 -1.31
N ARG A 36 12.36 -5.69 -0.80
CA ARG A 36 12.40 -4.88 0.42
C ARG A 36 12.10 -3.43 0.11
N TYR A 37 11.07 -2.89 0.74
CA TYR A 37 10.69 -1.50 0.61
C TYR A 37 10.90 -0.75 1.92
N ARG A 38 11.57 0.40 1.88
CA ARG A 38 11.73 1.24 3.07
C ARG A 38 10.68 2.35 3.08
N LEU A 39 9.76 2.28 4.03
CA LEU A 39 8.80 3.35 4.30
C LEU A 39 9.38 4.25 5.39
N ASP A 40 9.85 5.43 4.98
CA ASP A 40 10.48 6.40 5.87
C ASP A 40 9.45 7.03 6.84
N ALA A 41 9.94 7.67 7.90
CA ALA A 41 9.12 8.39 8.86
C ALA A 41 8.25 9.45 8.17
N HIS A 42 6.96 9.54 8.55
CA HIS A 42 5.99 10.47 7.96
C HIS A 42 5.81 10.34 6.43
N ARG A 43 6.31 9.28 5.80
CA ARG A 43 6.11 9.02 4.38
C ARG A 43 4.90 8.15 4.14
N ARG A 44 4.42 8.21 2.91
CA ARG A 44 3.27 7.45 2.41
C ARG A 44 3.61 6.84 1.07
N MET A 45 3.13 5.62 0.86
CA MET A 45 3.34 4.86 -0.37
C MET A 45 1.99 4.44 -0.94
N ARG A 46 1.86 4.52 -2.27
CA ARG A 46 0.69 3.96 -2.96
C ARG A 46 0.97 2.51 -3.28
N THR A 47 0.04 1.63 -2.91
CA THR A 47 0.21 0.19 -3.01
C THR A 47 -1.14 -0.49 -3.12
N LEU A 48 -1.14 -1.81 -3.27
CA LEU A 48 -2.35 -2.61 -3.38
C LEU A 48 -2.79 -3.07 -2.00
N ARG A 49 -4.10 -3.24 -1.81
CA ARG A 49 -4.69 -3.73 -0.56
C ARG A 49 -4.15 -5.10 -0.16
N SER A 50 -3.72 -5.93 -1.11
CA SER A 50 -3.05 -7.21 -0.85
C SER A 50 -1.80 -7.09 0.04
N ILE A 51 -1.17 -5.91 0.12
CA ILE A 51 -0.05 -5.68 1.04
C ILE A 51 -0.45 -5.82 2.52
N CYS A 52 -1.73 -5.61 2.84
CA CYS A 52 -2.27 -5.73 4.20
C CYS A 52 -2.35 -7.20 4.67
N ASP A 53 -2.28 -8.16 3.74
CA ASP A 53 -2.22 -9.59 4.07
C ASP A 53 -0.83 -10.00 4.59
N ILE A 54 0.20 -9.19 4.30
CA ILE A 54 1.54 -9.42 4.80
C ILE A 54 1.54 -9.23 6.31
N LYS A 55 1.89 -10.29 7.04
CA LYS A 55 1.90 -10.32 8.51
C LYS A 55 2.57 -9.10 9.13
N GLN A 56 3.71 -8.66 8.59
CA GLN A 56 4.43 -7.48 9.08
C GLN A 56 3.62 -6.18 8.93
N VAL A 57 2.99 -5.98 7.78
CA VAL A 57 2.19 -4.77 7.52
C VAL A 57 0.93 -4.79 8.36
N LYS A 58 0.29 -5.95 8.48
CA LYS A 58 -0.87 -6.16 9.33
C LYS A 58 -0.57 -5.81 10.80
N ASP A 59 0.52 -6.33 11.34
CA ASP A 59 0.95 -6.05 12.72
C ASP A 59 1.17 -4.54 12.93
N LEU A 60 1.86 -3.87 12.00
CA LEU A 60 2.08 -2.42 12.06
C LEU A 60 0.80 -1.59 11.92
N LEU A 61 -0.21 -2.09 11.20
CA LEU A 61 -1.54 -1.48 11.10
C LEU A 61 -2.33 -1.68 12.40
N GLU A 62 -2.31 -2.87 12.98
CA GLU A 62 -2.96 -3.20 14.25
C GLU A 62 -2.33 -2.42 15.43
N GLU A 63 -1.01 -2.22 15.41
CA GLU A 63 -0.30 -1.34 16.35
C GLU A 63 -0.58 0.16 16.13
N GLY A 64 -1.24 0.55 15.02
CA GLY A 64 -1.51 1.94 14.67
C GLY A 64 -0.28 2.74 14.21
N LYS A 65 0.84 2.06 13.92
CA LYS A 65 2.08 2.69 13.41
C LYS A 65 1.92 3.08 11.94
N LEU A 66 1.28 2.21 11.17
CA LEU A 66 0.87 2.48 9.80
C LEU A 66 -0.63 2.74 9.77
N VAL A 67 -1.08 3.51 8.79
CA VAL A 67 -2.49 3.76 8.52
C VAL A 67 -2.78 3.63 7.03
N ILE A 68 -4.01 3.27 6.70
CA ILE A 68 -4.49 3.26 5.32
C ILE A 68 -5.25 4.58 5.08
N GLU A 69 -4.79 5.35 4.11
CA GLU A 69 -5.45 6.56 3.59
C GLU A 69 -6.12 6.26 2.24
N HIS A 70 -7.23 6.97 1.96
CA HIS A 70 -8.00 6.92 0.71
C HIS A 70 -7.76 8.19 -0.13
#